data_AF-A0A7R9VIG5-F1
#
_entry.id   AF-A0A7R9VIG5-F1
#
_cell.length_a   1.000
_cell.length_b   1.000
_cell.length_c   1.000
_cell.angle_alpha   90.00
_cell.angle_beta   90.00
_cell.angle_gamma   90.00
#
_symmetry.space_group_name_H-M   'P 1'
#
loop_
_entity.id
_entity.type
_entity.pdbx_description
1 polymer ?
#
loop_
_entity_poly.entity_id
_entity_poly.type
_entity_poly.pdbx_seq_one_letter_code
_entity_poly.pdbx_strand_id
1 'polypeptide(L)'
;SFYSPDGLEATAPVFSEAKLPKLNLPFLDQLGDTAFPTLPSPLGQIVATFPLFERIPLADRASMAGLLLATIDCLGGDESVQESYDRMTAHDLFVRFGLSERLVEDFVKPTLLVGLFKPPEELSALVVMELLYYYALAHQDSFDVRWIKNGTVADSLVAPLAEKLTRVYGLKVLGGCRVGEISLEKQDG
;
A
#
# COMPACT_ATOMS: atom_id res chain seq x y z
N SER A 1 10.31 13.06 -4.46
CA SER A 1 9.15 13.59 -5.19
C SER A 1 9.13 13.02 -6.59
N PHE A 2 7.96 12.59 -7.07
CA PHE A 2 7.73 12.23 -8.47
C PHE A 2 7.23 13.47 -9.20
N TYR A 3 7.63 13.63 -10.47
CA TYR A 3 7.18 14.74 -11.31
C TYR A 3 6.45 14.19 -12.52
N SER A 4 5.20 14.62 -12.74
CA SER A 4 4.54 14.39 -14.02
C SER A 4 5.13 15.30 -15.11
N PRO A 5 4.93 14.99 -16.40
CA PRO A 5 5.31 15.87 -17.52
C PRO A 5 4.71 17.28 -17.43
N ASP A 6 3.59 17.43 -16.70
CA ASP A 6 2.88 18.69 -16.48
C ASP A 6 3.33 19.42 -15.19
N GLY A 7 4.39 18.96 -14.54
CA GLY A 7 4.95 19.60 -13.35
C GLY A 7 4.16 19.32 -12.06
N LEU A 8 3.25 18.34 -12.05
CA LEU A 8 2.59 17.91 -10.83
C LEU A 8 3.57 17.11 -9.98
N GLU A 9 3.89 17.65 -8.80
CA GLU A 9 4.71 16.99 -7.80
C GLU A 9 3.83 16.06 -6.95
N ALA A 10 4.08 14.75 -7.07
CA ALA A 10 3.56 13.76 -6.14
C ALA A 10 4.66 13.42 -5.14
N THR A 11 4.53 13.95 -3.92
CA THR A 11 5.42 13.61 -2.81
C THR A 11 4.86 12.36 -2.14
N ALA A 12 5.53 11.23 -2.30
CA ALA A 12 5.24 10.06 -1.46
C ALA A 12 5.40 10.48 0.00
N PRO A 13 4.44 10.15 0.89
CA PRO A 13 4.55 10.50 2.30
C PRO A 13 5.77 9.79 2.89
N VAL A 14 6.84 10.54 3.15
CA VAL A 14 7.97 10.04 3.93
C VAL A 14 7.57 10.22 5.39
N PHE A 15 6.99 9.19 5.97
CA PHE A 15 6.40 9.24 7.31
C PHE A 15 7.43 9.35 8.46
N SER A 16 8.74 9.45 8.17
CA SER A 16 9.78 9.50 9.21
C SER A 16 9.80 10.80 10.02
N GLU A 17 9.04 11.83 9.64
CA GLU A 17 9.06 13.16 10.31
C GLU A 17 7.67 13.79 10.52
N ALA A 18 6.59 13.00 10.56
CA ALA A 18 5.25 13.54 10.81
C ALA A 18 5.09 14.01 12.28
N LYS A 19 5.30 15.30 12.53
CA LYS A 19 4.89 15.97 13.79
C LYS A 19 3.45 16.46 13.64
N LEU A 20 2.58 16.07 14.58
CA LEU A 20 1.19 16.53 14.61
C LEU A 20 1.11 18.06 14.73
N PRO A 21 0.27 18.75 13.94
CA PRO A 21 -0.08 20.13 14.22
C PRO A 21 -0.86 20.20 15.54
N LYS A 22 -0.57 21.22 16.36
CA LYS A 22 -1.28 21.46 17.63
C LYS A 22 -2.76 21.73 17.35
N LEU A 23 -3.61 20.72 17.54
CA LEU A 23 -5.06 20.88 17.51
C LEU A 23 -5.51 21.28 18.92
N ASN A 24 -6.02 22.50 19.08
CA ASN A 24 -6.61 22.99 20.34
C ASN A 24 -7.95 22.30 20.61
N LEU A 25 -7.92 21.01 20.94
CA LEU A 25 -9.05 20.24 21.45
C LEU A 25 -8.84 20.00 22.96
N PRO A 26 -9.82 20.30 23.82
CA PRO A 26 -9.64 20.35 25.28
C PRO A 26 -9.28 19.00 25.93
N PHE A 27 -9.41 17.89 25.20
CA PHE A 27 -9.07 16.54 25.63
C PHE A 27 -7.79 15.98 24.97
N LEU A 28 -7.19 16.70 24.01
CA LEU A 28 -5.96 16.29 23.33
C LEU A 28 -4.71 17.06 23.83
N ASP A 29 -4.90 18.11 24.63
CA ASP A 29 -3.84 19.00 25.11
C ASP A 29 -2.84 18.33 26.08
N GLN A 30 -3.21 17.17 26.65
CA GLN A 30 -2.36 16.38 27.55
C GLN A 30 -1.40 15.40 26.85
N LEU A 31 -1.48 15.26 25.52
CA LEU A 31 -0.62 14.35 24.74
C LEU A 31 0.58 15.08 24.10
N GLY A 32 0.82 16.34 24.48
CA GLY A 32 1.66 17.29 23.75
C GLY A 32 3.18 17.09 23.77
N ASP A 33 3.75 16.05 24.38
CA ASP A 33 5.23 15.90 24.44
C ASP A 33 5.74 14.45 24.55
N THR A 34 4.95 13.45 24.15
CA THR A 34 5.41 12.05 24.11
C THR A 34 5.51 11.53 22.68
N ALA A 35 6.65 10.93 22.35
CA ALA A 35 6.83 10.15 21.12
C ALA A 35 5.61 9.24 20.93
N PHE A 36 5.08 9.18 19.69
CA PHE A 36 3.86 8.46 19.33
C PHE A 36 3.75 7.14 20.12
N PRO A 37 2.78 6.99 21.05
CA PRO A 37 2.47 5.67 21.56
C PRO A 37 1.99 4.86 20.36
N THR A 38 2.59 3.69 20.13
CA THR A 38 2.19 2.74 19.08
C THR A 38 0.77 2.29 19.33
N LEU A 39 -0.20 3.09 18.91
CA LEU A 39 -1.61 2.74 18.95
C LEU A 39 -1.83 1.56 17.99
N PRO A 40 -2.64 0.56 18.37
CA PRO A 40 -2.94 -0.57 17.50
C PRO A 40 -3.57 -0.06 16.20
N SER A 41 -3.12 -0.63 15.07
CA SER A 41 -3.78 -0.45 13.78
C SER A 41 -5.26 -0.84 13.92
N PRO A 42 -6.22 -0.05 13.41
CA PRO A 42 -6.08 1.05 12.44
C PRO A 42 -6.23 2.47 13.03
N LEU A 43 -6.39 2.63 14.35
CA LEU A 43 -6.74 3.92 14.97
C LEU A 43 -5.59 4.93 14.99
N GLY A 44 -4.34 4.46 15.21
CA GLY A 44 -3.16 5.34 15.22
C GLY A 44 -2.89 5.99 13.87
N GLN A 45 -3.25 5.31 12.78
CA GLN A 45 -2.97 5.77 11.42
C GLN A 45 -4.02 6.78 10.92
N ILE A 46 -5.30 6.63 11.28
CA ILE A 46 -6.32 7.62 10.94
C ILE A 46 -5.94 9.00 11.51
N VAL A 47 -5.40 9.04 12.73
CA VAL A 47 -4.94 10.27 13.38
C VAL A 47 -3.67 10.83 12.72
N ALA A 48 -2.74 9.95 12.30
CA ALA A 48 -1.46 10.36 11.72
C ALA A 48 -1.54 10.73 10.22
N THR A 49 -2.51 10.18 9.49
CA THR A 49 -2.77 10.48 8.07
C THR A 49 -3.75 11.64 7.90
N PHE A 50 -4.49 12.04 8.95
CA PHE A 50 -5.36 13.23 8.95
C PHE A 50 -4.72 14.53 8.38
N PRO A 51 -3.45 14.87 8.67
CA PRO A 51 -2.77 16.02 8.07
C PRO A 51 -2.30 15.81 6.62
N LEU A 52 -2.14 14.56 6.14
CA LEU A 52 -1.70 14.30 4.75
C LEU A 52 -2.78 14.61 3.71
N PHE A 53 -4.04 14.74 4.15
CA PHE A 53 -5.18 15.10 3.29
C PHE A 53 -5.37 16.62 3.15
N GLU A 54 -4.36 17.45 3.41
CA GLU A 54 -4.42 18.93 3.35
C GLU A 54 -5.05 19.50 2.06
N ARG A 55 -4.99 18.76 0.94
CA ARG A 55 -5.57 19.17 -0.36
C ARG A 55 -7.02 18.69 -0.61
N ILE A 56 -7.59 17.86 0.26
CA ILE A 56 -8.92 17.26 0.10
C ILE A 56 -9.92 17.91 1.08
N PRO A 57 -11.07 18.44 0.61
CA PRO A 57 -12.13 18.98 1.46
C PRO A 57 -12.61 17.98 2.53
N LEU A 58 -13.07 18.49 3.68
CA LEU A 58 -13.53 17.66 4.80
C LEU A 58 -14.67 16.69 4.41
N ALA A 59 -15.54 17.07 3.47
CA ALA A 59 -16.62 16.21 2.98
C ALA A 59 -16.08 14.98 2.21
N ASP A 60 -15.08 15.17 1.38
CA ASP A 60 -14.45 14.09 0.61
C ASP A 60 -13.66 13.15 1.53
N ARG A 61 -13.05 13.68 2.61
CA ARG A 61 -12.42 12.86 3.65
C ARG A 61 -13.43 12.00 4.41
N ALA A 62 -14.63 12.50 4.68
CA ALA A 62 -15.67 11.71 5.33
C ALA A 62 -16.09 10.50 4.46
N SER A 63 -16.01 10.62 3.13
CA SER A 63 -16.29 9.52 2.21
C SER A 63 -15.29 8.35 2.31
N MET A 64 -14.08 8.57 2.84
CA MET A 64 -13.12 7.49 3.13
C MET A 64 -13.58 6.55 4.26
N ALA A 65 -14.51 6.97 5.12
CA ALA A 65 -14.99 6.12 6.20
C ALA A 65 -15.62 4.82 5.67
N GLY A 66 -16.31 4.88 4.53
CA GLY A 66 -16.84 3.69 3.86
C GLY A 66 -15.73 2.73 3.44
N LEU A 67 -14.65 3.26 2.88
CA LEU A 67 -13.48 2.47 2.50
C LEU A 67 -12.81 1.80 3.71
N LEU A 68 -12.64 2.53 4.82
CA LEU A 68 -12.07 1.98 6.06
C LEU A 68 -12.89 0.80 6.59
N LEU A 69 -14.21 0.92 6.57
CA LEU A 69 -15.11 -0.16 6.98
C LEU A 69 -14.99 -1.37 6.05
N ALA A 70 -14.94 -1.14 4.73
CA ALA A 70 -14.69 -2.19 3.75
C ALA A 70 -13.34 -2.89 4.00
N THR A 71 -12.31 -2.16 4.45
CA THR A 71 -10.98 -2.73 4.71
C THR A 71 -11.00 -3.65 5.92
N ILE A 72 -11.70 -3.24 6.98
CA ILE A 72 -11.86 -4.07 8.17
C ILE A 72 -12.63 -5.34 7.85
N ASP A 73 -13.71 -5.23 7.06
CA ASP A 73 -14.53 -6.38 6.65
C ASP A 73 -13.75 -7.33 5.72
N CYS A 74 -13.06 -6.79 4.72
CA CYS A 74 -12.31 -7.56 3.74
C CYS A 74 -11.07 -8.24 4.34
N LEU A 75 -10.20 -7.49 5.05
CA LEU A 75 -8.93 -8.02 5.58
C LEU A 75 -9.10 -8.73 6.93
N GLY A 76 -10.17 -8.43 7.67
CA GLY A 76 -10.52 -9.13 8.91
C GLY A 76 -11.47 -10.32 8.70
N GLY A 77 -12.03 -10.47 7.50
CA GLY A 77 -12.94 -11.55 7.12
C GLY A 77 -12.23 -12.87 6.79
N ASP A 78 -13.04 -13.90 6.51
CA ASP A 78 -12.56 -15.20 6.06
C ASP A 78 -12.25 -15.21 4.55
N GLU A 79 -11.70 -16.31 4.05
CA GLU A 79 -11.34 -16.49 2.64
C GLU A 79 -12.55 -16.28 1.71
N SER A 80 -13.75 -16.66 2.12
CA SER A 80 -14.96 -16.49 1.31
C SER A 80 -15.35 -15.02 1.15
N VAL A 81 -15.16 -14.21 2.20
CA VAL A 81 -15.35 -12.76 2.15
C VAL A 81 -14.32 -12.14 1.22
N GLN A 82 -13.04 -12.52 1.35
CA GLN A 82 -11.97 -12.01 0.49
C GLN A 82 -12.22 -12.34 -0.98
N GLU A 83 -12.63 -13.57 -1.30
CA GLU A 83 -13.01 -13.95 -2.67
C GLU A 83 -14.16 -13.10 -3.22
N SER A 84 -15.12 -12.71 -2.38
CA SER A 84 -16.24 -11.86 -2.81
C SER A 84 -15.79 -10.47 -3.22
N TYR A 85 -14.79 -9.91 -2.51
CA TYR A 85 -14.15 -8.65 -2.87
C TYR A 85 -13.23 -8.82 -4.08
N ASP A 86 -12.55 -9.96 -4.22
CA ASP A 86 -11.67 -10.20 -5.36
C ASP A 86 -12.43 -10.29 -6.70
N ARG A 87 -13.66 -10.81 -6.66
CA ARG A 87 -14.56 -10.88 -7.83
C ARG A 87 -15.19 -9.52 -8.20
N MET A 88 -15.05 -8.51 -7.35
CA MET A 88 -15.59 -7.16 -7.56
C MET A 88 -14.50 -6.24 -8.12
N THR A 89 -14.85 -5.30 -9.00
CA THR A 89 -13.88 -4.28 -9.44
C THR A 89 -13.68 -3.23 -8.35
N ALA A 90 -12.50 -2.59 -8.30
CA ALA A 90 -12.26 -1.50 -7.37
C ALA A 90 -13.20 -0.31 -7.62
N HIS A 91 -13.59 -0.08 -8.87
CA HIS A 91 -14.61 0.91 -9.21
C HIS A 91 -15.95 0.62 -8.52
N ASP A 92 -16.45 -0.62 -8.63
CA ASP A 92 -17.71 -1.04 -8.00
C ASP A 92 -17.64 -0.89 -6.47
N LEU A 93 -16.48 -1.17 -5.87
CA LEU A 93 -16.24 -0.94 -4.45
C LEU A 93 -16.42 0.54 -4.09
N PHE A 94 -15.80 1.45 -4.85
CA PHE A 94 -15.86 2.89 -4.56
C PHE A 94 -17.29 3.42 -4.64
N VAL A 95 -18.05 2.98 -5.63
CA VAL A 95 -19.47 3.31 -5.76
C VAL A 95 -20.26 2.73 -4.59
N ARG A 96 -20.05 1.45 -4.26
CA ARG A 96 -20.77 0.74 -3.18
C ARG A 96 -20.56 1.38 -1.82
N PHE A 97 -19.35 1.86 -1.54
CA PHE A 97 -18.99 2.48 -0.26
C PHE A 97 -19.09 4.01 -0.26
N GLY A 98 -19.63 4.60 -1.33
CA GLY A 98 -19.99 6.02 -1.38
C GLY A 98 -18.80 6.97 -1.40
N LEU A 99 -17.68 6.56 -2.00
CA LEU A 99 -16.54 7.44 -2.17
C LEU A 99 -16.90 8.58 -3.12
N SER A 100 -16.47 9.79 -2.78
CA SER A 100 -16.65 10.93 -3.67
C SER A 100 -15.86 10.73 -4.97
N GLU A 101 -16.46 11.08 -6.12
CA GLU A 101 -15.81 10.99 -7.43
C GLU A 101 -14.48 11.75 -7.44
N ARG A 102 -14.43 12.90 -6.77
CA ARG A 102 -13.22 13.69 -6.61
C ARG A 102 -12.13 12.96 -5.85
N LEU A 103 -12.45 12.27 -4.75
CA LEU A 103 -11.48 11.45 -4.03
C LEU A 103 -10.95 10.32 -4.93
N VAL A 104 -11.83 9.70 -5.71
CA VAL A 104 -11.44 8.61 -6.62
C VAL A 104 -10.50 9.13 -7.71
N GLU A 105 -10.85 10.23 -8.39
CA GLU A 105 -10.07 10.75 -9.52
C GLU A 105 -8.80 11.51 -9.10
N ASP A 106 -8.85 12.33 -8.03
CA ASP A 106 -7.72 13.18 -7.64
C ASP A 106 -6.69 12.45 -6.75
N PHE A 107 -7.10 11.37 -6.06
CA PHE A 107 -6.25 10.69 -5.08
C PHE A 107 -6.09 9.20 -5.36
N VAL A 108 -7.20 8.45 -5.48
CA VAL A 108 -7.13 6.99 -5.55
C VAL A 108 -6.54 6.54 -6.90
N LYS A 109 -7.09 7.01 -8.02
CA LYS A 109 -6.68 6.61 -9.37
C LYS A 109 -5.20 6.93 -9.68
N PRO A 110 -4.65 8.11 -9.34
CA PRO A 110 -3.21 8.35 -9.44
C PRO A 110 -2.38 7.37 -8.61
N THR A 111 -2.82 7.05 -7.39
CA THR A 111 -2.14 6.07 -6.52
C THR A 111 -2.14 4.67 -7.15
N LEU A 112 -3.26 4.25 -7.75
CA LEU A 112 -3.37 2.96 -8.45
C LEU A 112 -2.51 2.91 -9.70
N LEU A 113 -2.45 3.98 -10.48
CA LEU A 113 -1.62 4.03 -11.69
C LEU A 113 -0.13 4.01 -11.36
N VAL A 114 0.29 4.61 -10.25
CA VAL A 114 1.70 4.56 -9.79
C VAL A 114 2.03 3.22 -9.14
N GLY A 115 1.11 2.65 -8.36
CA GLY A 115 1.36 1.41 -7.62
C GLY A 115 1.19 0.14 -8.45
N LEU A 116 0.11 0.07 -9.22
CA LEU A 116 -0.34 -1.14 -9.93
C LEU A 116 -0.39 -0.98 -11.45
N PHE A 117 -0.09 0.22 -11.97
CA PHE A 117 -0.07 0.52 -13.40
C PHE A 117 -1.40 0.27 -14.13
N LYS A 118 -2.52 0.30 -13.40
CA LYS A 118 -3.86 0.07 -13.95
C LYS A 118 -4.93 0.97 -13.32
N PRO A 119 -6.00 1.31 -14.07
CA PRO A 119 -7.13 2.05 -13.54
C PRO A 119 -8.05 1.15 -12.69
N PRO A 120 -8.91 1.73 -11.81
CA PRO A 120 -9.73 0.96 -10.87
C PRO A 120 -10.77 0.04 -11.52
N GLU A 121 -11.19 0.31 -12.75
CA GLU A 121 -12.12 -0.52 -13.52
C GLU A 121 -11.50 -1.86 -13.93
N GLU A 122 -10.17 -1.95 -13.96
CA GLU A 122 -9.42 -3.14 -14.36
C GLU A 122 -8.78 -3.88 -13.17
N LEU A 123 -9.00 -3.41 -11.95
CA LEU A 123 -8.40 -3.96 -10.74
C LEU A 123 -9.46 -4.59 -9.85
N SER A 124 -9.11 -5.72 -9.24
CA SER A 124 -9.90 -6.34 -8.19
C SER A 124 -9.96 -5.41 -6.96
N ALA A 125 -11.12 -5.37 -6.30
CA ALA A 125 -11.30 -4.61 -5.09
C ALA A 125 -10.37 -5.10 -3.97
N LEU A 126 -10.13 -6.42 -3.87
CA LEU A 126 -9.21 -6.98 -2.88
C LEU A 126 -7.79 -6.42 -3.05
N VAL A 127 -7.24 -6.46 -4.27
CA VAL A 127 -5.88 -5.97 -4.56
C VAL A 127 -5.76 -4.47 -4.24
N VAL A 128 -6.78 -3.69 -4.59
CA VAL A 128 -6.81 -2.25 -4.28
C VAL A 128 -6.90 -2.00 -2.79
N MET A 129 -7.66 -2.80 -2.06
CA MET A 129 -7.81 -2.68 -0.61
C MET A 129 -6.53 -3.03 0.13
N GLU A 130 -5.80 -4.04 -0.32
CA GLU A 130 -4.46 -4.35 0.20
C GLU A 130 -3.48 -3.21 -0.07
N LEU A 131 -3.44 -2.68 -1.30
CA LEU A 131 -2.57 -1.56 -1.64
C LEU A 131 -2.89 -0.32 -0.78
N LEU A 132 -4.16 0.06 -0.70
CA LEU A 132 -4.60 1.23 0.08
C LEU A 132 -4.39 1.00 1.58
N TYR A 133 -4.51 -0.25 2.05
CA TYR A 133 -4.10 -0.59 3.41
C TYR A 133 -2.62 -0.26 3.62
N TYR A 134 -1.70 -0.78 2.80
CA TYR A 134 -0.27 -0.52 2.97
C TYR A 134 0.13 0.95 2.73
N TYR A 135 -0.55 1.64 1.82
CA TYR A 135 -0.21 3.02 1.45
C TYR A 135 -0.78 4.07 2.42
N ALA A 136 -1.99 3.84 2.95
CA ALA A 136 -2.71 4.83 3.75
C ALA A 136 -2.96 4.41 5.22
N LEU A 137 -3.04 3.10 5.52
CA LEU A 137 -3.59 2.56 6.78
C LEU A 137 -2.62 1.69 7.62
N ALA A 138 -1.61 1.09 7.02
CA ALA A 138 -0.56 0.35 7.70
C ALA A 138 0.37 1.32 8.45
N HIS A 139 1.07 0.83 9.48
CA HIS A 139 1.90 1.65 10.36
C HIS A 139 2.86 2.57 9.59
N GLN A 140 3.19 3.75 10.14
CA GLN A 140 4.01 4.78 9.48
C GLN A 140 5.38 4.31 8.95
N ASP A 141 5.92 3.24 9.51
CA ASP A 141 7.17 2.58 9.10
C ASP A 141 6.97 1.45 8.07
N SER A 142 5.73 1.14 7.68
CA SER A 142 5.40 0.04 6.78
C SER A 142 5.55 0.38 5.29
N PHE A 143 5.59 1.67 4.93
CA PHE A 143 5.81 2.13 3.56
C PHE A 143 7.06 3.01 3.47
N ASP A 144 8.23 2.39 3.50
CA ASP A 144 9.52 3.06 3.32
C ASP A 144 10.06 2.78 1.91
N VAL A 145 9.79 3.71 0.98
CA VAL A 145 10.35 3.64 -0.37
C VAL A 145 11.82 4.08 -0.33
N ARG A 146 12.71 3.08 -0.35
CA ARG A 146 14.16 3.30 -0.43
C ARG A 146 14.67 3.08 -1.84
N TRP A 147 15.55 3.97 -2.27
CA TRP A 147 16.31 3.81 -3.50
C TRP A 147 17.62 3.06 -3.20
N ILE A 148 18.00 2.15 -4.10
CA ILE A 148 19.32 1.52 -4.04
C ILE A 148 20.36 2.61 -4.21
N LYS A 149 21.17 2.83 -3.17
CA LYS A 149 22.13 3.95 -3.11
C LYS A 149 23.14 3.91 -4.25
N ASN A 150 23.67 2.73 -4.57
CA ASN A 150 24.69 2.50 -5.59
C ASN A 150 24.53 1.09 -6.17
N GLY A 151 24.86 0.92 -7.45
CA GLY A 151 24.82 -0.38 -8.13
C GLY A 151 23.46 -0.69 -8.77
N THR A 152 23.33 -1.91 -9.28
CA THR A 152 22.09 -2.40 -9.90
C THR A 152 21.33 -3.32 -8.94
N VAL A 153 20.05 -3.59 -9.22
CA VAL A 153 19.28 -4.62 -8.49
C VAL A 153 19.99 -5.97 -8.54
N ALA A 154 20.61 -6.30 -9.68
CA ALA A 154 21.33 -7.55 -9.86
C ALA A 154 22.52 -7.65 -8.88
N ASP A 155 23.33 -6.60 -8.76
CA ASP A 155 24.54 -6.63 -7.93
C ASP A 155 24.25 -6.41 -6.45
N SER A 156 23.29 -5.53 -6.12
CA SER A 156 23.03 -5.11 -4.75
C SER A 156 22.05 -6.02 -4.00
N LEU A 157 21.19 -6.75 -4.71
CA LEU A 157 20.18 -7.62 -4.10
C LEU A 157 20.30 -9.08 -4.55
N VAL A 158 20.34 -9.33 -5.85
CA VAL A 158 20.29 -10.71 -6.38
C VAL A 158 21.60 -11.46 -6.15
N ALA A 159 22.75 -10.85 -6.41
CA ALA A 159 24.06 -11.49 -6.22
C ALA A 159 24.34 -11.87 -4.74
N PRO A 160 24.12 -11.01 -3.73
CA PRO A 160 24.29 -11.38 -2.33
C PRO A 160 23.39 -12.54 -1.89
N LEU A 161 22.15 -12.59 -2.40
CA LEU A 161 21.24 -13.70 -2.16
C LEU A 161 21.78 -15.01 -2.77
N ALA A 162 22.21 -14.97 -4.04
CA ALA A 162 22.77 -16.12 -4.74
C ALA A 162 24.05 -16.67 -4.07
N GLU A 163 24.94 -15.78 -3.61
CA GLU A 163 26.13 -16.14 -2.85
C GLU A 163 25.78 -16.82 -1.53
N LYS A 164 24.80 -16.26 -0.79
CA LYS A 164 24.33 -16.87 0.46
C LYS A 164 23.75 -18.27 0.22
N LEU A 165 22.95 -18.43 -0.82
CA LEU A 165 22.35 -19.72 -1.19
C LEU A 165 23.41 -20.76 -1.57
N THR A 166 24.41 -20.35 -2.34
CA THR A 166 25.54 -21.21 -2.75
C THR A 166 26.37 -21.63 -1.54
N ARG A 167 26.73 -20.68 -0.66
CA ARG A 167 27.59 -20.93 0.49
C ARG A 167 26.92 -21.75 1.59
N VAL A 168 25.66 -21.46 1.90
CA VAL A 168 24.96 -22.08 3.05
C VAL A 168 24.33 -23.42 2.69
N TYR A 169 23.78 -23.53 1.47
CA TYR A 169 23.01 -24.69 1.05
C TYR A 169 23.67 -25.49 -0.06
N GLY A 170 24.87 -25.10 -0.52
CA GLY A 170 25.58 -25.79 -1.60
C GLY A 170 24.87 -25.71 -2.95
N LEU A 171 23.94 -24.75 -3.13
CA LEU A 171 23.15 -24.61 -4.35
C LEU A 171 24.02 -24.10 -5.51
N LYS A 172 23.70 -24.52 -6.73
CA LYS A 172 24.33 -24.03 -7.95
C LYS A 172 23.41 -23.04 -8.65
N VAL A 173 23.80 -21.78 -8.71
CA VAL A 173 23.06 -20.72 -9.43
C VAL A 173 23.55 -20.65 -10.88
N LEU A 174 22.62 -20.69 -11.82
CA LEU A 174 22.89 -20.70 -13.27
C LEU A 174 22.23 -19.50 -13.94
N GLY A 175 23.02 -18.63 -14.58
CA GLY A 175 22.51 -17.53 -15.40
C GLY A 175 22.36 -17.93 -16.88
N GLY A 176 21.43 -17.29 -17.59
CA GLY A 176 21.25 -17.50 -19.05
C GLY A 176 20.61 -18.84 -19.44
N CYS A 177 20.13 -19.63 -18.48
CA CYS A 177 19.48 -20.91 -18.74
C CYS A 177 17.96 -20.75 -18.83
N ARG A 178 17.41 -20.71 -20.05
CA ARG A 178 15.96 -20.76 -20.27
C ARG A 178 15.47 -22.20 -20.14
N VAL A 179 14.47 -22.43 -19.28
CA VAL A 179 13.78 -23.72 -19.19
C VAL A 179 12.94 -23.92 -20.45
N GLY A 180 13.14 -25.04 -21.13
CA GLY A 180 12.43 -25.37 -22.39
C GLY A 180 11.19 -26.23 -22.19
N GLU A 181 11.23 -27.18 -21.26
CA GLU A 181 10.17 -28.15 -21.01
C GLU A 181 10.18 -28.55 -19.54
N ILE A 182 9.00 -28.89 -19.00
CA ILE A 182 8.84 -29.50 -17.67
C ILE A 182 8.27 -30.90 -17.90
N SER A 183 9.05 -31.93 -17.60
CA SER A 183 8.61 -33.32 -17.66
C SER A 183 7.97 -33.72 -16.33
N LEU A 184 6.77 -34.31 -16.38
CA LEU A 184 6.07 -34.83 -15.20
C LEU A 184 6.06 -36.36 -15.28
N GLU A 185 6.48 -37.02 -14.21
CA GLU A 185 6.31 -38.47 -14.08
C GLU A 185 4.82 -38.79 -13.87
N LYS A 186 4.31 -39.75 -14.63
CA LYS A 186 2.96 -40.29 -14.40
C LYS A 186 3.02 -41.18 -13.17
N GLN A 187 2.31 -40.81 -12.10
CA GLN A 187 2.00 -41.75 -11.03
C GLN A 187 1.00 -42.77 -11.58
N ASP A 188 1.48 -43.99 -11.84
CA ASP A 188 0.61 -45.15 -12.06
C ASP A 188 -0.12 -45.44 -10.73
N GLY A 189 -1.45 -45.48 -10.79
CA GLY A 189 -2.36 -45.53 -9.64
C GLY A 189 -2.46 -46.87 -8.92
#